data_AF-A0A0F4LCR2-F1
#
_entry.id   AF-A0A0F4LCR2-F1
#
_cell.length_a   1.000
_cell.length_b   1.000
_cell.length_c   1.000
_cell.angle_alpha   90.00
_cell.angle_beta   90.00
_cell.angle_gamma   90.00
#
_symmetry.space_group_name_H-M   'P 1'
#
loop_
_entity.id
_entity.type
_entity.pdbx_description
1 polymer ?
#
loop_
_entity_poly.entity_id
_entity_poly.type
_entity_poly.pdbx_seq_one_letter_code
_entity_poly.pdbx_strand_id
1 'polypeptide(L)'
;MDYQDYVELGLKDDGNLKVILKGSVAISAHEAEKVGVVSVVYITQNVERAKQKLEELTAKQAEGDYYMVYSCPLDTDLSALGHYPSIEIAKADLL
;
A
#
# COMPACT_ATOMS: atom_id res chain seq x y z
N MET A 1 15.10 0.68 -7.59
CA MET A 1 13.77 0.48 -8.18
C MET A 1 13.00 1.75 -7.93
N ASP A 2 12.43 2.32 -8.98
CA ASP A 2 11.51 3.45 -8.85
C ASP A 2 10.10 2.97 -8.44
N TYR A 3 9.16 3.89 -8.26
CA TYR A 3 7.79 3.55 -7.88
C TYR A 3 7.10 2.63 -8.91
N GLN A 4 7.33 2.85 -10.20
CA GLN A 4 6.68 2.06 -11.25
C GLN A 4 7.20 0.63 -11.25
N ASP A 5 8.50 0.42 -11.01
CA ASP A 5 9.07 -0.92 -10.84
C ASP A 5 8.35 -1.72 -9.73
N TYR A 6 8.01 -1.07 -8.61
CA TYR A 6 7.28 -1.71 -7.51
C TYR A 6 5.82 -2.00 -7.86
N VAL A 7 5.16 -1.09 -8.58
CA VAL A 7 3.78 -1.29 -9.05
C VAL A 7 3.72 -2.48 -10.02
N GLU A 8 4.65 -2.56 -10.96
CA GLU A 8 4.75 -3.69 -11.89
C GLU A 8 4.99 -5.01 -11.16
N LEU A 9 5.89 -5.02 -10.18
CA LEU A 9 6.15 -6.21 -9.36
C LEU A 9 4.91 -6.64 -8.58
N GLY A 10 4.20 -5.70 -7.95
CA GLY A 10 2.99 -5.98 -7.18
C GLY A 10 1.82 -6.47 -8.05
N LEU A 11 1.68 -5.94 -9.26
CA LEU A 11 0.64 -6.32 -10.23
C LEU A 11 0.97 -7.54 -11.08
N LYS A 12 2.20 -8.10 -10.99
CA LYS A 12 2.57 -9.31 -11.71
C LYS A 12 1.53 -10.42 -11.48
N ASP A 13 1.03 -11.02 -12.55
CA ASP A 13 0.12 -12.16 -12.43
C ASP A 13 0.89 -13.41 -12.00
N ASP A 14 0.70 -13.79 -10.75
CA ASP A 14 1.36 -14.90 -10.06
C ASP A 14 0.35 -15.75 -9.26
N GLY A 15 -0.95 -15.56 -9.51
CA GLY A 15 -2.04 -16.24 -8.80
C GLY A 15 -2.28 -15.78 -7.35
N ASN A 16 -1.51 -14.81 -6.86
CA ASN A 16 -1.62 -14.31 -5.49
C ASN A 16 -2.61 -13.14 -5.36
N LEU A 17 -2.97 -12.82 -4.13
CA LEU A 17 -3.75 -11.63 -3.81
C LEU A 17 -2.96 -10.36 -4.15
N LYS A 18 -3.66 -9.36 -4.66
CA LYS A 18 -3.20 -7.99 -4.86
C LYS A 18 -3.76 -7.15 -3.73
N VAL A 19 -2.88 -6.66 -2.88
CA VAL A 19 -3.21 -5.86 -1.70
C VAL A 19 -2.77 -4.44 -1.97
N ILE A 20 -3.72 -3.51 -2.05
CA ILE A 20 -3.44 -2.08 -2.18
C ILE A 20 -3.40 -1.47 -0.78
N LEU A 21 -2.27 -0.86 -0.47
CA LEU A 21 -2.01 -0.12 0.75
C LEU A 21 -2.09 1.38 0.47
N LYS A 22 -2.57 2.13 1.46
CA LYS A 22 -2.54 3.59 1.51
C LYS A 22 -1.69 4.03 2.72
N GLY A 23 -0.62 4.77 2.45
CA GLY A 23 0.10 5.55 3.46
C GLY A 23 -0.50 6.95 3.53
N SER A 24 -0.68 7.45 4.75
CA SER A 24 -1.19 8.81 5.00
C SER A 24 -0.70 9.34 6.33
N VAL A 25 -0.66 10.66 6.48
CA VAL A 25 -0.40 11.32 7.77
C VAL A 25 -1.74 11.77 8.36
N ALA A 26 -1.99 11.39 9.61
CA ALA A 26 -3.20 11.77 10.34
C ALA A 26 -2.82 12.45 11.66
N ILE A 27 -3.74 13.22 12.23
CA ILE A 27 -3.60 13.73 13.60
C ILE A 27 -4.17 12.68 14.56
N SER A 28 -3.37 12.23 15.51
CA SER A 28 -3.81 11.27 16.51
C SER A 28 -4.88 11.89 17.41
N ALA A 29 -5.96 11.14 17.65
CA ALA A 29 -7.06 11.59 18.50
C ALA A 29 -6.66 11.70 19.99
N HIS A 30 -5.58 11.04 20.38
CA HIS A 30 -5.13 10.92 21.77
C HIS A 30 -4.12 11.99 22.16
N GLU A 31 -3.22 12.38 21.24
CA GLU A 31 -2.05 13.21 21.57
C GLU A 31 -1.94 14.47 20.70
N ALA A 32 -2.89 14.70 19.77
CA ALA A 32 -2.87 15.83 18.83
C ALA A 32 -1.56 15.95 18.03
N GLU A 33 -0.87 14.82 17.82
CA GLU A 33 0.37 14.71 17.07
C GLU A 33 0.15 14.12 15.67
N LYS A 34 1.05 14.43 14.73
CA LYS A 34 1.07 13.80 13.40
C LYS A 34 1.58 12.37 13.52
N VAL A 35 0.82 11.41 13.01
CA VAL A 35 1.17 9.99 12.96
C VAL A 35 1.07 9.46 11.54
N GLY A 36 1.98 8.56 11.19
CA GLY A 36 1.92 7.80 9.95
C GLY A 36 0.92 6.66 10.08
N VAL A 37 0.00 6.53 9.13
CA VAL A 37 -1.02 5.49 9.10
C VAL A 37 -0.92 4.74 7.79
N VAL A 38 -0.78 3.41 7.89
CA VAL A 38 -0.86 2.49 6.75
C VAL A 38 -2.18 1.75 6.81
N SER A 39 -2.99 1.89 5.77
CA SER A 39 -4.31 1.27 5.65
C SER A 39 -4.31 0.27 4.49
N VAL A 40 -4.94 -0.88 4.67
CA VAL A 40 -5.32 -1.75 3.54
C VAL A 40 -6.62 -1.21 2.95
N VAL A 41 -6.61 -0.80 1.69
CA VAL A 41 -7.76 -0.13 1.05
C VAL A 41 -8.44 -0.97 -0.02
N TYR A 42 -7.77 -1.99 -0.55
CA TYR A 42 -8.35 -2.92 -1.52
C TYR A 42 -7.60 -4.25 -1.54
N ILE A 43 -8.32 -5.36 -1.70
CA ILE A 43 -7.75 -6.70 -1.88
C ILE A 43 -8.51 -7.40 -3.02
N THR A 44 -7.79 -8.05 -3.94
CA THR A 44 -8.39 -8.88 -4.99
C THR A 44 -7.41 -9.92 -5.54
N GLN A 45 -7.90 -11.02 -6.12
CA GLN A 45 -7.06 -11.92 -6.93
C GLN A 45 -7.00 -11.49 -8.41
N ASN A 46 -7.87 -10.57 -8.84
CA ASN A 46 -7.93 -10.15 -10.23
C ASN A 46 -6.98 -8.97 -10.48
N VAL A 47 -5.93 -9.21 -11.26
CA VAL A 47 -4.88 -8.22 -11.58
C VAL A 47 -5.43 -6.99 -12.28
N GLU A 48 -6.35 -7.14 -13.25
CA GLU A 48 -6.93 -6.01 -13.98
C GLU A 48 -7.75 -5.10 -13.05
N ARG A 49 -8.51 -5.69 -12.12
CA ARG A 49 -9.26 -4.95 -11.10
C ARG A 49 -8.32 -4.23 -10.13
N ALA A 50 -7.21 -4.86 -9.74
CA ALA A 50 -6.20 -4.22 -8.89
C ALA A 50 -5.59 -3.01 -9.60
N LYS A 51 -5.21 -3.17 -10.88
CA LYS A 51 -4.66 -2.09 -11.69
C LYS A 51 -5.64 -0.92 -11.82
N GLN A 52 -6.88 -1.20 -12.25
CA GLN A 52 -7.92 -0.17 -12.38
C GLN A 52 -8.16 0.54 -11.04
N LYS A 53 -8.24 -0.21 -9.93
CA LYS A 53 -8.46 0.39 -8.61
C LYS A 53 -7.30 1.27 -8.18
N LEU A 54 -6.06 0.85 -8.43
CA LEU A 54 -4.87 1.64 -8.11
C LEU A 54 -4.84 2.95 -8.90
N GLU A 55 -5.16 2.91 -10.19
CA GLU A 55 -5.28 4.11 -11.04
C GLU A 55 -6.37 5.05 -10.52
N GLU A 56 -7.55 4.53 -10.17
CA GLU A 56 -8.66 5.32 -9.60
C GLU A 56 -8.30 5.99 -8.27
N LEU A 57 -7.57 5.29 -7.39
CA LEU A 57 -7.14 5.80 -6.09
C LEU A 57 -6.07 6.88 -6.25
N THR A 58 -5.07 6.63 -7.10
CA THR A 58 -3.97 7.57 -7.36
C THR A 58 -4.48 8.86 -8.02
N ALA A 59 -5.45 8.76 -8.92
CA ALA A 59 -6.06 9.92 -9.58
C ALA A 59 -6.82 10.86 -8.62
N LYS A 60 -7.21 10.37 -7.44
CA LYS A 60 -7.95 11.12 -6.41
C LYS A 60 -7.15 11.31 -5.12
N GLN A 61 -5.84 11.06 -5.14
CA GLN A 61 -5.03 11.10 -3.94
C GLN A 61 -4.99 12.51 -3.34
N ALA A 62 -5.12 12.61 -2.02
CA ALA A 62 -4.86 13.88 -1.34
C ALA A 62 -3.35 14.14 -1.31
N GLU A 63 -2.98 15.39 -1.06
CA GLU A 63 -1.56 15.73 -0.86
C GLU A 63 -1.01 14.98 0.36
N GLY A 64 0.14 14.32 0.17
CA GLY A 64 0.76 13.49 1.20
C GLY A 64 0.21 12.06 1.33
N ASP A 65 -0.86 11.71 0.61
CA ASP A 65 -1.27 10.31 0.47
C ASP A 65 -0.34 9.58 -0.51
N TYR A 66 -0.07 8.31 -0.22
CA TYR A 66 0.71 7.44 -1.09
C TYR A 66 0.08 6.06 -1.18
N TYR A 67 0.11 5.44 -2.36
CA TYR A 67 -0.45 4.11 -2.60
C TYR A 67 0.62 3.14 -3.08
N MET A 68 0.55 1.90 -2.60
CA MET A 68 1.35 0.78 -3.09
C MET A 68 0.49 -0.44 -3.31
N VAL A 69 0.94 -1.34 -4.18
CA VAL A 69 0.32 -2.65 -4.40
C VAL A 69 1.34 -3.74 -4.14
N TYR A 70 0.93 -4.75 -3.38
CA TYR A 70 1.73 -5.92 -3.04
C TYR A 70 1.06 -7.19 -3.53
N SER A 71 1.88 -8.13 -4.01
CA SER A 71 1.46 -9.50 -4.27
C SER A 71 1.63 -10.33 -2.99
N CYS A 72 0.57 -11.01 -2.55
CA CYS A 72 0.52 -11.72 -1.28
C CYS A 72 -0.14 -13.09 -1.44
N PRO A 73 0.52 -14.20 -1.08
CA PRO A 73 -0.12 -15.51 -1.12
C PRO A 73 -1.26 -15.60 -0.11
N LEU A 74 -2.31 -16.33 -0.48
CA LEU A 74 -3.44 -16.63 0.42
C LEU A 74 -3.00 -17.65 1.47
N ASP A 75 -3.62 -17.61 2.66
CA ASP A 75 -3.42 -18.59 3.75
C ASP A 75 -1.95 -18.80 4.16
N THR A 76 -1.12 -17.78 4.01
CA THR A 76 0.31 -17.81 4.34
C THR A 76 0.60 -16.93 5.54
N ASP A 77 1.41 -17.45 6.47
CA ASP A 77 1.96 -16.65 7.56
C ASP A 77 2.97 -15.63 7.01
N LEU A 78 2.55 -14.37 6.95
CA LEU A 78 3.38 -13.30 6.41
C LEU A 78 4.59 -12.97 7.29
N SER A 79 4.62 -13.42 8.55
CA SER A 79 5.80 -13.26 9.42
C SER A 79 7.01 -14.08 8.98
N ALA A 80 6.80 -15.08 8.13
CA ALA A 80 7.86 -15.87 7.52
C ALA A 80 8.46 -15.22 6.26
N LEU A 81 7.89 -14.11 5.77
CA LEU A 81 8.42 -13.40 4.61
C LEU A 81 9.64 -12.55 4.99
N GLY A 82 10.62 -12.45 4.10
CA GLY A 82 11.77 -11.55 4.29
C GLY A 82 11.40 -10.07 4.34
N HIS A 83 10.22 -9.72 3.80
CA HIS A 83 9.65 -8.39 3.82
C HIS A 83 8.12 -8.44 3.93
N TYR A 84 7.54 -7.52 4.69
CA TYR A 84 6.10 -7.36 4.84
C TYR A 84 5.52 -6.43 3.77
N PRO A 85 4.27 -6.65 3.32
CA PRO A 85 3.49 -5.63 2.64
C PRO A 85 3.38 -4.40 3.54
N SER A 86 4.14 -3.35 3.24
CA SER A 86 4.26 -2.17 4.09
C SER A 86 4.53 -0.90 3.28
N ILE A 87 4.35 0.26 3.91
CA ILE A 87 4.76 1.54 3.37
C ILE A 87 5.67 2.17 4.41
N GLU A 88 6.85 2.63 3.98
CA GLU A 88 7.75 3.39 4.84
C GLU A 88 7.24 4.82 4.96
N ILE A 89 7.12 5.31 6.20
CA ILE A 89 6.80 6.71 6.50
C ILE A 89 7.93 7.22 7.39
N ALA A 90 8.74 8.13 6.87
CA ALA A 90 9.88 8.68 7.59
C ALA A 90 9.43 9.73 8.62
N LYS A 91 10.27 9.97 9.63
CA LYS A 91 10.02 11.05 10.60
C LYS A 91 9.86 12.42 9.93
N ALA A 92 10.57 12.65 8.83
CA ALA A 92 10.48 13.90 8.07
C ALA A 92 9.10 14.10 7.41
N ASP A 93 8.40 13.01 7.05
CA ASP A 93 7.04 13.05 6.51
C ASP A 93 6.01 13.45 7.58
N LEU A 94 6.38 13.36 8.86
CA LEU A 94 5.56 13.72 10.00
C LEU A 94 5.82 15.13 10.55
N LEU A 95 6.74 15.91 9.94
CA LEU A 95 7.04 17.29 10.35
C LEU A 95 6.06 18.29 9.75
#